data_AF-A0A132U270-F1
#
_entry.id   AF-A0A132U270-F1
#
_cell.length_a   1.000
_cell.length_b   1.000
_cell.length_c   1.000
_cell.angle_alpha   90.00
_cell.angle_beta   90.00
_cell.angle_gamma   90.00
#
_symmetry.space_group_name_H-M   'P 1'
#
loop_
_entity.id
_entity.type
_entity.pdbx_description
1 polymer ?
#
loop_
_entity_poly.entity_id
_entity_poly.type
_entity_poly.pdbx_seq_one_letter_code
_entity_poly.pdbx_strand_id
1 'polypeptide(L)'
;MRHCSVQVRGLLTREELDRYNGLIEAGTYLEDQGRYDLAYNVQKEIDILILPAIERLKDKSRARDRATAEYLEGLREEGDAGEEDDGRNLSDD
;
A
#
# COMPACT_ATOMS: atom_id res chain seq x y z
N MET A 1 15.23 17.65 4.60
CA MET A 1 15.00 16.44 3.80
C MET A 1 13.57 16.00 4.00
N ARG A 2 12.88 15.55 2.95
CA ARG A 2 11.51 15.04 3.06
C ARG A 2 11.51 13.53 3.14
N HIS A 3 10.92 13.00 4.21
CA HIS A 3 10.73 11.56 4.37
C HIS A 3 9.53 11.06 3.57
N CYS A 4 9.60 9.81 3.11
CA CYS A 4 8.43 9.13 2.59
C CYS A 4 7.47 8.77 3.73
N SER A 5 6.22 8.42 3.39
CA SER A 5 5.26 7.99 4.41
C SER A 5 5.72 6.69 5.08
N VAL A 6 5.30 6.48 6.32
CA VAL A 6 5.61 5.25 7.08
C VAL A 6 5.14 3.99 6.32
N GLN A 7 4.02 4.07 5.61
CA GLN A 7 3.49 2.97 4.80
C GLN A 7 4.42 2.62 3.64
N VAL A 8 4.94 3.61 2.92
CA VAL A 8 5.91 3.40 1.83
C VAL A 8 7.22 2.88 2.39
N ARG A 9 7.73 3.47 3.49
CA ARG A 9 8.96 3.02 4.15
C ARG A 9 8.88 1.56 4.60
N GLY A 10 7.72 1.14 5.11
CA GLY A 10 7.46 -0.24 5.56
C GLY A 10 7.40 -1.27 4.43
N LEU A 11 7.42 -0.83 3.17
CA LEU A 11 7.41 -1.71 2.00
C LEU A 11 8.75 -1.73 1.24
N LEU A 12 9.76 -0.98 1.69
CA LEU A 12 11.12 -1.06 1.14
C LEU A 12 11.75 -2.42 1.47
N THR A 13 12.54 -2.97 0.54
CA THR A 13 13.42 -4.10 0.85
C THR A 13 14.50 -3.66 1.83
N ARG A 14 15.22 -4.63 2.41
CA ARG A 14 16.33 -4.31 3.32
C ARG A 14 17.37 -3.38 2.66
N GLU A 15 17.78 -3.73 1.45
CA GLU A 15 18.78 -2.96 0.69
C GLU A 15 18.26 -1.56 0.30
N GLU A 16 16.99 -1.46 -0.11
CA GLU A 16 16.35 -0.17 -0.39
C GLU A 16 16.27 0.71 0.87
N LEU A 17 15.92 0.12 2.02
CA LEU A 17 15.83 0.83 3.29
C LEU A 17 17.19 1.33 3.76
N ASP A 18 18.24 0.52 3.63
CA ASP A 18 19.60 0.91 3.99
C ASP A 18 20.09 2.07 3.11
N ARG A 19 19.85 2.02 1.78
CA ARG A 19 20.12 3.14 0.86
C ARG A 19 19.31 4.39 1.18
N TYR A 20 18.02 4.22 1.47
CA TYR A 20 17.13 5.33 1.83
C TYR A 20 17.63 6.04 3.09
N ASN A 21 17.99 5.29 4.14
CA ASN A 21 18.49 5.88 5.38
C ASN A 21 19.82 6.63 5.15
N GLY A 22 20.74 6.07 4.35
CA GLY A 22 22.01 6.74 4.03
C GLY A 22 21.83 8.02 3.22
N LEU A 23 20.91 8.05 2.25
CA LEU A 23 20.59 9.26 1.49
C LEU A 23 19.93 10.33 2.36
N ILE A 24 19.05 9.92 3.30
CA ILE A 24 18.47 10.85 4.27
C ILE A 24 19.56 11.49 5.14
N GLU A 25 20.46 10.69 5.69
CA GLU A 25 21.57 11.18 6.51
C GLU A 25 22.46 12.15 5.73
N ALA A 26 22.88 11.78 4.51
CA ALA A 26 23.70 12.62 3.66
C ALA A 26 22.99 13.93 3.28
N GLY A 27 21.70 13.86 2.95
CA GLY A 27 20.89 15.03 2.62
C GLY A 27 20.72 15.99 3.79
N THR A 28 20.44 15.46 4.99
CA THR A 28 20.32 16.26 6.21
C THR A 28 21.66 16.92 6.55
N TYR A 29 22.77 16.20 6.43
CA TYR A 29 24.10 16.79 6.61
C TYR A 29 24.33 17.97 5.65
N LEU A 30 23.97 17.84 4.36
CA LEU A 30 24.10 18.93 3.40
C LEU A 30 23.23 20.15 3.75
N GLU A 31 22.00 19.93 4.22
CA GLU A 31 21.13 21.00 4.71
C GLU A 31 21.74 21.72 5.93
N ASP A 32 22.33 20.98 6.88
CA ASP A 32 23.00 21.55 8.05
C ASP A 32 24.23 22.39 7.67
N GLN A 33 24.89 22.05 6.56
CA GLN A 33 25.98 22.84 5.98
C GLN A 33 25.49 24.01 5.09
N GLY A 34 24.17 24.23 5.00
CA GLY A 34 23.58 25.28 4.14
C GLY A 34 23.67 25.00 2.63
N ARG A 35 23.98 23.75 2.23
CA ARG A 35 24.18 23.31 0.84
C ARG A 35 22.89 22.78 0.21
N TYR A 36 21.85 23.61 0.20
CA TYR A 36 20.51 23.23 -0.27
C TYR A 36 20.46 22.84 -1.76
N ASP A 37 21.34 23.43 -2.57
CA ASP A 37 21.54 23.09 -3.99
C ASP A 37 21.94 21.63 -4.18
N LEU A 38 22.80 21.11 -3.30
CA LEU A 38 23.23 19.72 -3.31
C LEU A 38 22.19 18.80 -2.66
N ALA A 39 21.62 19.19 -1.52
CA ALA A 39 20.58 18.44 -0.84
C ALA A 39 19.37 18.18 -1.76
N TYR A 40 19.06 19.13 -2.64
CA TYR A 40 18.01 18.98 -3.66
C TYR A 40 18.24 17.78 -4.60
N ASN A 41 19.48 17.52 -5.00
CA ASN A 41 19.79 16.36 -5.84
C ASN A 41 19.66 15.05 -5.06
N VAL A 42 20.10 15.03 -3.80
CA VAL A 42 19.90 13.87 -2.91
C VAL A 42 18.42 13.57 -2.70
N GLN A 43 17.59 14.61 -2.56
CA GLN A 43 16.14 14.45 -2.46
C GLN A 43 15.54 13.78 -3.71
N LYS A 44 16.01 14.11 -4.92
CA LYS A 44 15.54 13.46 -6.15
C LYS A 44 15.88 11.98 -6.20
N GLU A 45 17.08 11.60 -5.75
CA GLU A 45 17.46 10.19 -5.68
C GLU A 45 16.58 9.42 -4.70
N ILE A 46 16.22 10.04 -3.57
CA ILE A 46 15.23 9.47 -2.64
C ILE A 46 13.86 9.33 -3.31
N ASP A 47 13.39 10.36 -4.02
CA ASP A 47 12.09 10.36 -4.69
C ASP A 47 12.00 9.23 -5.74
N ILE A 48 13.10 8.93 -6.45
CA ILE A 48 13.20 7.82 -7.40
C ILE A 48 13.28 6.47 -6.67
N LEU A 49 14.13 6.36 -5.63
CA LEU A 49 14.36 5.13 -4.88
C LEU A 49 13.07 4.56 -4.27
N ILE A 50 12.13 5.41 -3.86
CA ILE A 50 10.89 4.97 -3.21
C ILE A 50 9.78 4.54 -4.18
N LEU A 51 9.94 4.79 -5.50
CA LEU A 51 8.91 4.45 -6.50
C LEU A 51 8.49 2.97 -6.47
N PRO A 52 9.40 1.98 -6.38
CA PRO A 52 9.00 0.57 -6.31
C PRO A 52 8.13 0.26 -5.08
N ALA A 53 8.42 0.86 -3.93
CA ALA A 53 7.62 0.67 -2.72
C ALA A 53 6.24 1.32 -2.81
N ILE A 54 6.11 2.45 -3.54
CA ILE A 54 4.82 3.05 -3.86
C ILE A 54 3.98 2.11 -4.73
N GLU A 55 4.58 1.46 -5.73
CA GLU A 55 3.87 0.48 -6.56
C GLU A 55 3.44 -0.75 -5.75
N ARG A 56 4.32 -1.28 -4.89
CA ARG A 56 3.94 -2.36 -3.93
C ARG A 56 2.75 -1.95 -3.05
N LEU A 57 2.71 -0.69 -2.60
CA LEU A 57 1.59 -0.17 -1.78
C LEU A 57 0.27 -0.15 -2.56
N LYS A 58 0.31 0.35 -3.81
CA LYS A 58 -0.86 0.38 -4.70
C LYS A 58 -1.37 -1.03 -4.97
N ASP A 59 -0.48 -1.98 -5.25
CA ASP A 59 -0.86 -3.36 -5.53
C ASP A 59 -1.48 -4.05 -4.33
N LYS A 60 -0.95 -3.81 -3.12
CA LYS A 60 -1.55 -4.29 -1.87
C LYS A 60 -2.95 -3.71 -1.66
N SER A 61 -3.15 -2.42 -1.96
CA SER A 61 -4.48 -1.80 -1.89
C SER A 61 -5.46 -2.46 -2.86
N ARG A 62 -5.07 -2.61 -4.13
CA ARG A 62 -5.91 -3.26 -5.15
C ARG A 62 -6.26 -4.71 -4.80
N ALA A 63 -5.30 -5.47 -4.26
CA ALA A 63 -5.52 -6.85 -3.84
C ALA A 63 -6.52 -6.94 -2.69
N ARG A 64 -6.39 -6.06 -1.68
CA ARG A 64 -7.38 -5.96 -0.61
C ARG A 64 -8.76 -5.62 -1.15
N ASP A 65 -8.85 -4.64 -2.05
CA ASP A 65 -10.14 -4.20 -2.59
C ASP A 65 -10.83 -5.32 -3.39
N ARG A 66 -10.07 -6.16 -4.12
CA ARG A 66 -10.59 -7.39 -4.76
C ARG A 66 -11.08 -8.43 -3.75
N ALA A 67 -10.27 -8.74 -2.73
CA ALA A 67 -10.64 -9.72 -1.72
C ALA A 67 -11.91 -9.29 -0.95
N THR A 68 -12.08 -7.98 -0.71
CA THR A 68 -13.31 -7.44 -0.12
C THR A 68 -14.51 -7.64 -1.04
N ALA A 69 -14.36 -7.41 -2.35
CA ALA A 69 -15.44 -7.63 -3.31
C ALA A 69 -15.86 -9.10 -3.37
N GLU A 70 -14.90 -10.02 -3.47
CA GLU A 70 -15.13 -11.47 -3.48
C GLU A 70 -15.82 -11.94 -2.17
N TYR A 71 -15.38 -11.43 -1.01
CA TYR A 71 -16.02 -11.75 0.27
C TYR A 71 -17.47 -11.26 0.35
N LEU A 72 -17.76 -10.05 -0.14
CA LEU A 72 -19.11 -9.49 -0.15
C LEU A 72 -20.03 -10.19 -1.15
N GLU A 73 -19.50 -10.69 -2.26
CA GLU A 73 -20.22 -11.50 -3.24
C GLU A 73 -20.61 -12.86 -2.65
N GLY A 74 -19.66 -13.58 -2.03
CA GLY A 74 -19.96 -14.84 -1.35
C GLY A 74 -21.00 -14.71 -0.24
N LEU A 75 -20.96 -13.61 0.54
CA LEU A 75 -21.97 -13.36 1.58
C LEU A 75 -23.38 -13.11 1.01
N ARG A 76 -23.48 -12.59 -0.23
CA ARG A 76 -24.77 -12.42 -0.92
C ARG A 76 -25.27 -13.74 -1.47
N GLU A 77 -24.39 -14.54 -2.09
CA GLU A 77 -24.75 -15.87 -2.60
C GLU A 77 -25.21 -16.81 -1.47
N GLU A 78 -24.54 -16.79 -0.31
CA GLU A 78 -24.97 -17.52 0.89
C GLU A 78 -26.30 -17.00 1.46
N GLY A 79 -26.55 -15.69 1.37
CA GLY A 79 -27.81 -15.07 1.80
C GLY A 79 -28.99 -15.41 0.90
N ASP A 80 -28.82 -15.36 -0.42
CA ASP A 80 -29.84 -15.71 -1.41
C ASP A 80 -30.17 -17.21 -1.38
N ALA A 81 -29.17 -18.09 -1.14
CA ALA A 81 -29.39 -19.53 -1.00
C ALA A 81 -30.25 -19.91 0.22
N GLY A 82 -30.39 -19.02 1.21
CA GLY A 82 -31.25 -19.20 2.39
C GLY A 82 -32.72 -18.82 2.17
N GLU A 83 -33.04 -18.04 1.14
CA GLU A 83 -34.42 -17.61 0.84
C GLU A 83 -35.16 -18.57 -0.12
N GLU A 84 -34.46 -19.44 -0.86
CA GLU A 84 -35.09 -20.37 -1.82
C GLU A 84 -35.65 -21.68 -1.21
N ASP A 85 -35.34 -22.01 0.06
CA ASP A 85 -35.78 -23.27 0.71
C ASP A 85 -37.11 -23.14 1.49
N ASP A 86 -37.57 -21.93 1.83
CA ASP A 86 -38.78 -21.73 2.67
C ASP A 86 -40.10 -21.70 1.85
N GLY A 87 -40.05 -22.03 0.56
CA GLY A 87 -41.19 -21.93 -0.38
C GLY A 87 -41.86 -23.24 -0.81
N ARG A 88 -41.39 -24.42 -0.36
CA ARG A 88 -41.91 -25.73 -0.81
C ARG A 88 -42.50 -26.57 0.32
N ASN A 89 -43.45 -26.02 1.09
CA ASN A 89 -44.35 -26.89 1.84
C ASN A 89 -45.67 -26.19 2.16
N LEU A 90 -46.63 -26.22 1.23
CA LEU A 90 -48.06 -26.02 1.52
C LEU A 90 -48.89 -26.40 0.29
N SER A 91 -49.27 -27.67 0.18
CA SER A 91 -50.64 -28.13 -0.15
C SER A 91 -50.64 -29.64 -0.40
N ASP A 92 -50.70 -30.41 0.67
CA ASP A 92 -51.45 -31.67 0.68
C ASP A 92 -52.83 -31.33 1.25
N ASP A 93 -53.86 -31.27 0.38
CA ASP A 93 -55.26 -31.64 0.63
C ASP A 93 -56.12 -31.41 -0.64
#